data_AF-A0A7I7M4U2-F1
#
_entry.id   AF-A0A7I7M4U2-F1
#
_cell.length_a   1.000
_cell.length_b   1.000
_cell.length_c   1.000
_cell.angle_alpha   90.00
_cell.angle_beta   90.00
_cell.angle_gamma   90.00
#
_symmetry.space_group_name_H-M   'P 1'
#
loop_
_entity.id
_entity.type
_entity.pdbx_description
1 polymer ?
#
loop_
_entity_poly.entity_id
_entity_poly.type
_entity_poly.pdbx_seq_one_letter_code
_entity_poly.pdbx_strand_id
1 'polypeptide(L)'
;MTDGRARRRAKQIRRDARRRLHTTPTLDEHDALVCNLLREALAKKHPLGLLALVTYFIESSRPDPFARLRSRQSLPFFDRDRLITNFIGIQTSEVTALLAALAEFLDDDPILQASCRQEVARRRHHVPKWIGELRRVKVYRAARFAHVLGDIDEIVVGARFPSGYEMVCATQISHSTMSTIETAEIWSEPIADLIARYPDKENDPDMGFVDMTVADAKAWILQGMKGSTFARETDSWPQCRPLVQWLVGRMPDGGSDYAPPDWEPAALLELTKDFLASPSGQPFEGWHWREQLENIMDTGNGDPLRWSAVRVEEALDGSSSFSDDSILEVELSTPDLLRAFIPFAHARSGIREGLTAEALAAVDRQAPHFRRGVIAAAKEWGYFDDDDDGPWLQSG
;
A
#
# COMPACT_ATOMS: atom_id res chain seq x y z
N MET A 1 27.45 7.65 -74.34
CA MET A 1 27.09 6.44 -73.57
C MET A 1 26.79 6.78 -72.10
N THR A 2 25.74 7.55 -71.77
CA THR A 2 25.60 8.08 -70.39
C THR A 2 24.16 8.25 -69.86
N ASP A 3 23.11 8.15 -70.68
CA ASP A 3 21.74 8.41 -70.19
C ASP A 3 21.04 7.15 -69.61
N GLY A 4 21.36 5.96 -70.14
CA GLY A 4 20.75 4.69 -69.71
C GLY A 4 21.15 4.23 -68.30
N ARG A 5 22.38 4.50 -67.86
CA ARG A 5 22.85 4.18 -66.49
C ARG A 5 22.26 5.13 -65.45
N ALA A 6 22.10 6.41 -65.79
CA ALA A 6 21.48 7.41 -64.91
C ALA A 6 20.01 7.07 -64.63
N ARG A 7 19.25 6.70 -65.68
CA ARG A 7 17.83 6.29 -65.52
C ARG A 7 17.68 5.00 -64.70
N ARG A 8 18.59 4.02 -64.85
CA ARG A 8 18.57 2.79 -64.03
C ARG A 8 18.89 3.08 -62.56
N ARG A 9 19.88 3.94 -62.26
CA ARG A 9 20.17 4.38 -60.87
C ARG A 9 19.00 5.14 -60.25
N ALA A 10 18.36 6.06 -60.97
CA ALA A 10 17.20 6.80 -60.47
C ALA A 10 15.99 5.87 -60.18
N LYS A 11 15.80 4.83 -61.01
CA LYS A 11 14.74 3.83 -60.79
C LYS A 11 15.05 2.88 -59.62
N GLN A 12 16.33 2.54 -59.42
CA GLN A 12 16.81 1.80 -58.26
C GLN A 12 16.62 2.61 -56.97
N ILE A 13 17.05 3.88 -56.95
CA ILE A 13 16.89 4.80 -55.82
C ILE A 13 15.40 5.00 -55.47
N ARG A 14 14.51 5.13 -56.46
CA ARG A 14 13.06 5.20 -56.21
C ARG A 14 12.47 3.90 -55.67
N ARG A 15 12.98 2.74 -56.11
CA ARG A 15 12.57 1.43 -55.57
C ARG A 15 13.11 1.20 -54.16
N ASP A 16 14.33 1.60 -53.88
CA ASP A 16 14.96 1.49 -52.55
C ASP A 16 14.35 2.51 -51.58
N ALA A 17 13.99 3.72 -52.04
CA ALA A 17 13.20 4.67 -51.27
C ALA A 17 11.78 4.14 -50.99
N ARG A 18 11.13 3.50 -51.97
CA ARG A 18 9.83 2.83 -51.75
C ARG A 18 9.94 1.63 -50.81
N ARG A 19 11.04 0.87 -50.84
CA ARG A 19 11.30 -0.22 -49.89
C ARG A 19 11.55 0.33 -48.48
N ARG A 20 12.34 1.40 -48.34
CA ARG A 20 12.54 2.11 -47.06
C ARG A 20 11.28 2.76 -46.50
N LEU A 21 10.33 3.14 -47.36
CA LEU A 21 8.99 3.62 -46.98
C LEU A 21 8.01 2.50 -46.61
N HIS A 22 8.33 1.23 -46.90
CA HIS A 22 7.50 0.07 -46.60
C HIS A 22 8.11 -0.89 -45.56
N THR A 23 9.31 -0.60 -45.06
CA THR A 23 9.86 -1.31 -43.90
C THR A 23 9.11 -0.82 -42.67
N THR A 24 8.07 -1.54 -42.27
CA THR A 24 7.64 -1.57 -40.87
C THR A 24 8.92 -1.73 -40.04
N PRO A 25 9.20 -0.88 -39.03
CA PRO A 25 10.35 -1.08 -38.18
C PRO A 25 10.32 -2.54 -37.73
N THR A 26 11.38 -3.30 -38.00
CA THR A 26 11.54 -4.60 -37.36
C THR A 26 11.72 -4.30 -35.89
N LEU A 27 10.62 -4.41 -35.15
CA LEU A 27 10.64 -4.37 -33.70
C LEU A 27 11.65 -5.43 -33.25
N ASP A 28 12.49 -5.08 -32.27
CA ASP A 28 13.24 -6.12 -31.58
C ASP A 28 12.27 -7.01 -30.77
N GLU A 29 12.79 -8.10 -30.23
CA GLU A 29 11.96 -9.08 -29.50
C GLU A 29 11.24 -8.44 -28.30
N HIS A 30 11.86 -7.45 -27.66
CA HIS A 30 11.31 -6.74 -26.51
C HIS A 30 10.15 -5.81 -26.93
N ASP A 31 10.34 -5.00 -27.96
CA ASP A 31 9.32 -4.12 -28.52
C ASP A 31 8.11 -4.91 -29.06
N ALA A 32 8.37 -6.09 -29.65
CA ALA A 32 7.33 -7.00 -30.11
C ALA A 32 6.52 -7.58 -28.93
N LEU A 33 7.19 -7.97 -27.84
CA LEU A 33 6.53 -8.44 -26.61
C LEU A 33 5.62 -7.36 -26.02
N VAL A 34 6.13 -6.13 -25.87
CA VAL A 34 5.33 -4.99 -25.38
C VAL A 34 4.12 -4.75 -26.27
N CYS A 35 4.30 -4.74 -27.59
CA CYS A 35 3.19 -4.56 -28.53
C CYS A 35 2.14 -5.68 -28.42
N ASN A 36 2.55 -6.92 -28.18
CA ASN A 36 1.62 -8.04 -28.00
C ASN A 36 0.81 -7.91 -26.71
N LEU A 37 1.45 -7.57 -25.59
CA LEU A 37 0.77 -7.31 -24.31
C LEU A 37 -0.27 -6.18 -24.45
N LEU A 38 0.12 -5.07 -25.11
CA LEU A 38 -0.80 -3.97 -25.37
C LEU A 38 -1.96 -4.38 -26.28
N ARG A 39 -1.71 -5.20 -27.30
CA ARG A 39 -2.75 -5.71 -28.19
C ARG A 39 -3.75 -6.58 -27.44
N GLU A 40 -3.27 -7.47 -26.58
CA GLU A 40 -4.12 -8.31 -25.72
C GLU A 40 -4.95 -7.47 -24.75
N ALA A 41 -4.33 -6.47 -24.12
CA ALA A 41 -5.02 -5.53 -23.25
C ALA A 41 -6.10 -4.71 -23.97
N LEU A 42 -5.83 -4.25 -25.19
CA LEU A 42 -6.79 -3.53 -26.03
C LEU A 42 -7.88 -4.42 -26.62
N ALA A 43 -7.60 -5.72 -26.81
CA ALA A 43 -8.58 -6.69 -27.25
C ALA A 43 -9.59 -7.03 -26.14
N LYS A 44 -9.16 -6.96 -24.87
CA LYS A 44 -10.08 -6.96 -23.72
C LYS A 44 -10.94 -5.70 -23.81
N LYS A 45 -12.27 -5.87 -23.86
CA LYS A 45 -13.22 -4.75 -24.00
C LYS A 45 -13.17 -3.76 -22.83
N HIS A 46 -12.63 -4.18 -21.68
CA HIS A 46 -12.59 -3.40 -20.45
C HIS A 46 -11.33 -2.50 -20.37
N PRO A 47 -11.45 -1.21 -20.00
CA PRO A 47 -10.31 -0.29 -19.88
C PRO A 47 -9.17 -0.75 -18.97
N LEU A 48 -9.49 -1.48 -17.90
CA LEU A 48 -8.51 -1.87 -16.86
C LEU A 48 -7.30 -2.64 -17.38
N GLY A 49 -7.44 -3.44 -18.45
CA GLY A 49 -6.31 -4.17 -19.01
C GLY A 49 -5.19 -3.25 -19.48
N LEU A 50 -5.54 -2.14 -20.14
CA LEU A 50 -4.55 -1.14 -20.56
C LEU A 50 -4.08 -0.29 -19.37
N LEU A 51 -4.97 0.06 -18.45
CA LEU A 51 -4.62 0.87 -17.27
C LEU A 51 -3.63 0.16 -16.36
N ALA A 52 -3.75 -1.17 -16.18
CA ALA A 52 -2.78 -1.95 -15.42
C ALA A 52 -1.36 -1.93 -16.04
N LEU A 53 -1.26 -1.91 -17.38
CA LEU A 53 0.02 -1.76 -18.07
C LEU A 53 0.58 -0.34 -17.90
N VAL A 54 -0.27 0.68 -18.00
CA VAL A 54 0.11 2.09 -17.74
C VAL A 54 0.71 2.24 -16.34
N THR A 55 0.05 1.66 -15.33
CA THR A 55 0.46 1.81 -13.93
C THR A 55 1.76 1.06 -13.66
N TYR A 56 1.91 -0.14 -14.22
CA TYR A 56 3.17 -0.88 -14.20
C TYR A 56 4.32 -0.05 -14.79
N PHE A 57 4.13 0.56 -15.96
CA PHE A 57 5.18 1.37 -16.58
C PHE A 57 5.53 2.61 -15.75
N ILE A 58 4.54 3.33 -15.21
CA ILE A 58 4.79 4.48 -14.35
C ILE A 58 5.54 4.07 -13.09
N GLU A 59 5.08 3.04 -12.38
CA GLU A 59 5.71 2.61 -11.13
C GLU A 59 7.12 2.08 -11.37
N SER A 60 7.35 1.30 -12.42
CA SER A 60 8.68 0.79 -12.79
C SER A 60 9.68 1.89 -13.16
N SER A 61 9.20 3.11 -13.44
CA SER A 61 10.04 4.27 -13.76
C SER A 61 10.31 5.19 -12.56
N ARG A 62 9.73 4.90 -11.39
CA ARG A 62 9.95 5.70 -10.18
C ARG A 62 11.34 5.44 -9.61
N PRO A 63 12.09 6.50 -9.22
CA PRO A 63 13.37 6.34 -8.54
C PRO A 63 13.23 5.45 -7.31
N ASP A 64 14.02 4.39 -7.22
CA ASP A 64 14.12 3.61 -5.98
C ASP A 64 14.83 4.48 -4.92
N PRO A 65 14.12 4.91 -3.86
CA PRO A 65 14.70 5.78 -2.83
C PRO A 65 15.83 5.09 -2.05
N PHE A 66 15.91 3.76 -2.10
CA PHE A 66 16.92 2.94 -1.44
C PHE A 66 17.96 2.37 -2.42
N ALA A 67 17.99 2.80 -3.68
CA ALA A 67 18.97 2.35 -4.68
C ALA A 67 20.42 2.51 -4.21
N ARG A 68 20.69 3.51 -3.35
CA ARG A 68 22.02 3.74 -2.75
C ARG A 68 22.37 2.77 -1.63
N LEU A 69 21.37 2.20 -0.95
CA LEU A 69 21.53 1.26 0.16
C LEU A 69 21.53 -0.20 -0.32
N ARG A 70 20.77 -0.51 -1.38
CA ARG A 70 20.72 -1.84 -2.00
C ARG A 70 21.82 -2.01 -3.05
N SER A 71 23.06 -2.27 -2.61
CA SER A 71 24.16 -2.59 -3.54
C SER A 71 24.24 -4.10 -3.85
N ARG A 72 23.78 -4.49 -5.05
CA ARG A 72 24.22 -5.60 -5.93
C ARG A 72 23.01 -6.11 -6.73
N GLN A 73 22.98 -5.80 -8.03
CA GLN A 73 21.99 -6.22 -9.03
C GLN A 73 20.67 -5.44 -9.09
N SER A 74 20.70 -4.10 -9.04
CA SER A 74 19.57 -3.33 -9.58
C SER A 74 19.55 -3.50 -11.11
N LEU A 75 18.44 -4.00 -11.68
CA LEU A 75 18.14 -3.87 -13.10
C LEU A 75 18.37 -2.40 -13.54
N PRO A 76 18.74 -2.12 -14.81
CA PRO A 76 18.97 -0.75 -15.24
C PRO A 76 17.71 0.08 -14.98
N PHE A 77 17.85 1.06 -14.09
CA PHE A 77 16.83 2.05 -13.81
C PHE A 77 16.42 2.75 -15.11
N PHE A 78 15.14 2.65 -15.48
CA PHE A 78 14.57 3.40 -16.59
C PHE A 78 13.92 4.65 -16.03
N ASP A 79 14.61 5.78 -16.15
CA ASP A 79 13.99 7.08 -15.91
C ASP A 79 12.74 7.25 -16.80
N ARG A 80 11.71 7.90 -16.27
CA ARG A 80 10.41 8.10 -16.92
C ARG A 80 10.55 8.74 -18.30
N ASP A 81 11.46 9.70 -18.44
CA ASP A 81 11.81 10.36 -19.70
C ASP A 81 12.28 9.34 -20.75
N ARG A 82 13.14 8.40 -20.35
CA ARG A 82 13.69 7.37 -21.23
C ARG A 82 12.63 6.36 -21.64
N LEU A 83 11.78 5.95 -20.72
CA LEU A 83 10.65 5.07 -20.99
C LEU A 83 9.71 5.68 -22.03
N ILE A 84 9.33 6.95 -21.86
CA ILE A 84 8.46 7.65 -22.81
C ILE A 84 9.16 7.84 -24.15
N THR A 85 10.45 8.20 -24.16
CA THR A 85 11.24 8.33 -25.39
C THR A 85 11.28 7.02 -26.19
N ASN A 86 11.43 5.87 -25.51
CA ASN A 86 11.40 4.57 -26.16
C ASN A 86 10.03 4.29 -26.81
N PHE A 87 8.93 4.54 -26.10
CA PHE A 87 7.58 4.39 -26.66
C PHE A 87 7.28 5.35 -27.82
N ILE A 88 7.85 6.57 -27.79
CA ILE A 88 7.76 7.50 -28.93
C ILE A 88 8.45 6.90 -30.17
N GLY A 89 9.54 6.15 -30.00
CA GLY A 89 10.23 5.42 -31.06
C GLY A 89 9.39 4.31 -31.71
N ILE A 90 8.50 3.66 -30.94
CA ILE A 90 7.66 2.56 -31.42
C ILE A 90 6.37 3.12 -32.06
N GLN A 91 6.32 3.11 -33.39
CA GLN A 91 5.22 3.67 -34.18
C GLN A 91 4.14 2.64 -34.52
N THR A 92 3.56 2.01 -33.51
CA THR A 92 2.40 1.09 -33.65
C THR A 92 1.11 1.73 -33.13
N SER A 93 -0.05 1.15 -33.48
CA SER A 93 -1.35 1.65 -32.99
C SER A 93 -1.51 1.43 -31.48
N GLU A 94 -0.97 0.32 -31.00
CA GLU A 94 -1.00 -0.14 -29.62
C GLU A 94 -0.21 0.82 -28.72
N VAL A 95 0.99 1.22 -29.15
CA VAL A 95 1.80 2.19 -28.41
C VAL A 95 1.21 3.60 -28.49
N THR A 96 0.52 3.96 -29.58
CA THR A 96 -0.24 5.24 -29.60
C THR A 96 -1.34 5.26 -28.53
N ALA A 97 -2.07 4.16 -28.36
CA ALA A 97 -3.08 4.06 -27.31
C ALA A 97 -2.44 4.11 -25.91
N LEU A 98 -1.29 3.45 -25.72
CA LEU A 98 -0.51 3.53 -24.48
C LEU A 98 -0.09 4.97 -24.15
N LEU A 99 0.51 5.70 -25.10
CA LEU A 99 0.92 7.10 -24.92
C LEU A 99 -0.26 8.02 -24.61
N ALA A 100 -1.42 7.78 -25.24
CA ALA A 100 -2.64 8.52 -24.95
C ALA A 100 -3.15 8.26 -23.52
N ALA A 101 -3.06 7.01 -23.04
CA ALA A 101 -3.43 6.66 -21.67
C ALA A 101 -2.40 7.19 -20.65
N LEU A 102 -1.10 7.07 -20.91
CA LEU A 102 -0.03 7.63 -20.07
C LEU A 102 -0.21 9.14 -19.85
N ALA A 103 -0.58 9.89 -20.89
CA ALA A 103 -0.84 11.32 -20.77
C ALA A 103 -1.96 11.68 -19.77
N GLU A 104 -2.86 10.76 -19.45
CA GLU A 104 -3.93 10.98 -18.45
C GLU A 104 -3.49 10.69 -17.01
N PHE A 105 -2.30 10.15 -16.81
CA PHE A 105 -1.73 9.82 -15.49
C PHE A 105 -0.54 10.71 -15.11
N LEU A 106 0.04 11.44 -16.07
CA LEU A 106 1.21 12.30 -15.89
C LEU A 106 0.83 13.73 -15.48
N ASP A 107 -0.15 13.90 -14.59
CA ASP A 107 -0.54 15.24 -14.11
C ASP A 107 0.56 15.90 -13.26
N ASP A 108 1.49 15.11 -12.73
CA ASP A 108 2.69 15.55 -12.01
C ASP A 108 3.86 15.96 -12.94
N ASP A 109 3.77 15.66 -14.24
CA ASP A 109 4.80 15.99 -15.24
C ASP A 109 4.21 16.60 -16.52
N PRO A 110 3.97 17.92 -16.51
CA PRO A 110 3.37 18.61 -17.65
C PRO A 110 4.21 18.50 -18.94
N ILE A 111 5.54 18.35 -18.84
CA ILE A 111 6.45 18.29 -19.99
C ILE A 111 6.30 16.95 -20.71
N LEU A 112 6.36 15.85 -19.95
CA LEU A 112 6.15 14.50 -20.49
C LEU A 112 4.70 14.30 -20.94
N GLN A 113 3.74 14.83 -20.20
CA GLN A 113 2.33 14.83 -20.60
C GLN A 113 2.14 15.51 -21.97
N ALA A 114 2.72 16.70 -22.16
CA ALA A 114 2.66 17.43 -23.43
C ALA A 114 3.32 16.65 -24.57
N SER A 115 4.48 16.03 -24.30
CA SER A 115 5.21 15.21 -25.28
C SER A 115 4.40 14.02 -25.77
N CYS A 116 3.77 13.28 -24.84
CA CYS A 116 2.84 12.19 -25.18
C CYS A 116 1.67 12.68 -26.04
N ARG A 117 1.01 13.78 -25.65
CA ARG A 117 -0.13 14.34 -26.40
C ARG A 117 0.26 14.82 -27.80
N GLN A 118 1.41 15.48 -27.93
CA GLN A 118 1.91 15.96 -29.21
C GLN A 118 2.22 14.79 -30.16
N GLU A 119 2.86 13.74 -29.66
CA GLU A 119 3.15 12.55 -30.46
C GLU A 119 1.87 11.82 -30.87
N VAL A 120 0.90 11.65 -29.96
CA VAL A 120 -0.42 11.07 -30.28
C VAL A 120 -1.13 11.87 -31.37
N ALA A 121 -1.11 13.21 -31.30
CA ALA A 121 -1.72 14.07 -32.32
C ALA A 121 -1.01 14.00 -33.68
N ARG A 122 0.30 13.75 -33.69
CA ARG A 122 1.09 13.56 -34.92
C ARG A 122 0.79 12.22 -35.58
N ARG A 123 0.55 11.18 -34.79
CA ARG A 123 0.22 9.83 -35.28
C ARG A 123 -1.21 9.79 -35.81
N ARG A 124 -1.41 9.14 -36.96
CA ARG A 124 -2.76 8.94 -37.55
C ARG A 124 -3.42 7.63 -37.12
N HIS A 125 -2.97 7.06 -35.99
CA HIS A 125 -3.52 5.81 -35.48
C HIS A 125 -4.83 6.05 -34.74
N HIS A 126 -5.70 5.04 -34.74
CA HIS A 126 -6.94 5.10 -33.96
C HIS A 126 -6.63 5.00 -32.46
N VAL A 127 -7.17 5.92 -31.67
CA VAL A 127 -7.13 5.87 -30.21
C VAL A 127 -8.54 5.53 -29.71
N PRO A 128 -8.69 4.50 -28.84
CA PRO A 128 -9.97 4.17 -28.24
C PRO A 128 -10.62 5.38 -27.56
N LYS A 129 -11.90 5.64 -27.88
CA LYS A 129 -12.63 6.84 -27.39
C LYS A 129 -12.63 6.95 -25.86
N TRP A 130 -12.71 5.82 -25.16
CA TRP A 130 -12.75 5.77 -23.71
C TRP A 130 -11.50 6.40 -23.05
N ILE A 131 -10.36 6.44 -23.75
CA ILE A 131 -9.13 7.05 -23.22
C ILE A 131 -9.32 8.56 -23.04
N GLY A 132 -9.88 9.25 -24.03
CA GLY A 132 -10.20 10.68 -23.92
C GLY A 132 -11.32 10.99 -22.92
N GLU A 133 -12.07 9.96 -22.52
CA GLU A 133 -13.14 10.04 -21.53
C GLU A 133 -12.66 9.70 -20.12
N LEU A 134 -11.39 9.30 -19.94
CA LEU A 134 -10.83 8.98 -18.62
C LEU A 134 -11.05 10.14 -17.66
N ARG A 135 -10.90 11.40 -18.09
CA ARG A 135 -11.17 12.63 -17.30
C ARG A 135 -12.59 12.75 -16.73
N ARG A 136 -13.54 12.02 -17.31
CA ARG A 136 -14.96 12.08 -16.96
C ARG A 136 -15.42 10.86 -16.16
N VAL A 137 -14.50 9.97 -15.79
CA VAL A 137 -14.77 8.88 -14.85
C VAL A 137 -15.32 9.47 -13.55
N LYS A 138 -16.44 8.90 -13.08
CA LYS A 138 -17.11 9.34 -11.87
C LYS A 138 -16.95 8.28 -10.78
N VAL A 139 -16.40 8.69 -9.66
CA VAL A 139 -16.48 7.92 -8.41
C VAL A 139 -17.85 8.17 -7.80
N TYR A 140 -18.61 7.11 -7.55
CA TYR A 140 -20.03 7.23 -7.20
C TYR A 140 -20.40 6.62 -5.84
N ARG A 141 -19.54 5.78 -5.28
CA ARG A 141 -19.75 5.16 -3.97
C ARG A 141 -18.41 4.84 -3.32
N ALA A 142 -18.34 5.00 -2.01
CA ALA A 142 -17.27 4.49 -1.19
C ALA A 142 -17.87 3.73 -0.01
N ALA A 143 -17.12 2.77 0.50
CA ALA A 143 -17.45 2.05 1.71
C ALA A 143 -16.17 1.59 2.39
N ARG A 144 -16.31 1.18 3.64
CA ARG A 144 -15.23 0.68 4.47
C ARG A 144 -15.62 -0.67 5.04
N PHE A 145 -14.73 -1.64 4.92
CA PHE A 145 -14.75 -2.85 5.73
C PHE A 145 -13.79 -2.66 6.90
N ALA A 146 -14.29 -2.89 8.11
CA ALA A 146 -13.57 -2.62 9.35
C ALA A 146 -13.57 -3.87 10.21
N HIS A 147 -12.38 -4.30 10.64
CA HIS A 147 -12.26 -5.39 11.60
C HIS A 147 -12.55 -4.87 13.02
N VAL A 148 -13.20 -5.67 13.88
CA VAL A 148 -13.49 -5.28 15.28
C VAL A 148 -12.25 -4.91 16.10
N LEU A 149 -11.07 -5.40 15.73
CA LEU A 149 -9.79 -5.08 16.38
C LEU A 149 -9.19 -3.74 15.90
N GLY A 150 -9.64 -3.20 14.77
CA GLY A 150 -9.28 -1.86 14.32
C GLY A 150 -7.86 -1.68 13.80
N ASP A 151 -7.09 -2.76 13.62
CA ASP A 151 -5.73 -2.67 13.07
C ASP A 151 -5.72 -2.37 11.58
N ILE A 152 -6.79 -2.78 10.88
CA ILE A 152 -6.89 -2.69 9.43
C ILE A 152 -8.28 -2.20 9.04
N ASP A 153 -8.31 -1.27 8.09
CA ASP A 153 -9.51 -0.89 7.36
C ASP A 153 -9.31 -1.09 5.86
N GLU A 154 -10.26 -1.71 5.19
CA GLU A 154 -10.30 -1.83 3.73
C GLU A 154 -11.28 -0.82 3.15
N ILE A 155 -10.75 0.19 2.46
CA ILE A 155 -11.55 1.22 1.81
C ILE A 155 -11.84 0.80 0.38
N VAL A 156 -13.12 0.66 0.04
CA VAL A 156 -13.58 0.24 -1.28
C VAL A 156 -14.27 1.39 -1.99
N VAL A 157 -13.82 1.68 -3.21
CA VAL A 157 -14.28 2.80 -4.03
C VAL A 157 -14.77 2.30 -5.38
N GLY A 158 -16.01 2.65 -5.72
CA GLY A 158 -16.65 2.30 -6.98
C GLY A 158 -16.62 3.44 -7.98
N ALA A 159 -16.15 3.18 -9.19
CA ALA A 159 -16.05 4.17 -10.26
C ALA A 159 -16.66 3.66 -11.57
N ARG A 160 -17.21 4.61 -12.33
CA ARG A 160 -17.88 4.34 -13.60
C ARG A 160 -17.28 5.17 -14.73
N PHE A 161 -16.91 4.47 -15.80
CA PHE A 161 -16.47 5.09 -17.05
C PHE A 161 -17.68 5.63 -17.83
N PRO A 162 -17.53 6.70 -18.63
CA PRO A 162 -18.62 7.20 -19.48
C PRO A 162 -19.15 6.18 -20.49
N SER A 163 -18.31 5.22 -20.88
CA SER A 163 -18.68 4.07 -21.73
C SER A 163 -19.56 3.03 -21.03
N GLY A 164 -19.81 3.17 -19.73
CA GLY A 164 -20.65 2.27 -18.93
C GLY A 164 -19.89 1.15 -18.22
N TYR A 165 -18.59 0.98 -18.49
CA TYR A 165 -17.76 0.06 -17.71
C TYR A 165 -17.62 0.54 -16.26
N GLU A 166 -17.38 -0.40 -15.35
CA GLU A 166 -17.20 -0.12 -13.92
C GLU A 166 -15.89 -0.70 -13.42
N MET A 167 -15.35 -0.07 -12.38
CA MET A 167 -14.23 -0.62 -11.65
C MET A 167 -14.43 -0.41 -10.15
N VAL A 168 -13.83 -1.31 -9.40
CA VAL A 168 -13.70 -1.20 -7.95
C VAL A 168 -12.23 -1.14 -7.62
N CYS A 169 -11.88 -0.24 -6.71
CA CYS A 169 -10.57 -0.16 -6.09
C CYS A 169 -10.75 -0.41 -4.59
N ALA A 170 -10.16 -1.47 -4.06
CA ALA A 170 -10.03 -1.67 -2.64
C ALA A 170 -8.60 -1.32 -2.20
N THR A 171 -8.46 -0.55 -1.13
CA THR A 171 -7.18 -0.21 -0.52
C THR A 171 -7.21 -0.62 0.94
N GLN A 172 -6.29 -1.49 1.33
CA GLN A 172 -6.13 -1.91 2.72
C GLN A 172 -5.18 -0.94 3.41
N ILE A 173 -5.65 -0.33 4.49
CA ILE A 173 -4.89 0.60 5.33
C ILE A 173 -4.64 -0.09 6.66
N SER A 174 -3.36 -0.23 7.02
CA SER A 174 -2.94 -0.70 8.33
C SER A 174 -2.70 0.48 9.26
N HIS A 175 -3.43 0.51 10.36
CA HIS A 175 -3.36 1.50 11.43
C HIS A 175 -2.31 1.17 12.48
N SER A 176 -1.59 0.06 12.31
CA SER A 176 -0.57 -0.43 13.24
C SER A 176 0.63 0.54 13.32
N THR A 177 1.07 1.08 12.18
CA THR A 177 2.11 2.12 12.13
C THR A 177 1.77 3.19 11.10
N MET A 178 1.49 4.41 11.56
CA MET A 178 1.23 5.61 10.75
C MET A 178 0.06 5.52 9.73
N SER A 179 -0.87 4.58 9.90
CA SER A 179 -2.04 4.41 9.01
C SER A 179 -1.64 4.34 7.53
N THR A 180 -0.90 3.30 7.14
CA THR A 180 -0.27 3.16 5.81
C THR A 180 -1.04 2.23 4.88
N ILE A 181 -0.99 2.48 3.57
CA ILE A 181 -1.52 1.52 2.59
C ILE A 181 -0.56 0.33 2.48
N GLU A 182 -1.04 -0.87 2.81
CA GLU A 182 -0.30 -2.13 2.64
C GLU A 182 -0.51 -2.74 1.25
N THR A 183 -1.74 -2.71 0.77
CA THR A 183 -2.10 -3.31 -0.52
C THR A 183 -3.27 -2.58 -1.17
N ALA A 184 -3.39 -2.74 -2.48
CA ALA A 184 -4.55 -2.29 -3.25
C ALA A 184 -4.93 -3.34 -4.29
N GLU A 185 -6.22 -3.60 -4.43
CA GLU A 185 -6.77 -4.53 -5.41
C GLU A 185 -7.81 -3.85 -6.29
N ILE A 186 -7.85 -4.24 -7.57
CA ILE A 186 -8.66 -3.56 -8.58
C ILE A 186 -9.39 -4.58 -9.44
N TRP A 187 -10.70 -4.42 -9.57
CA TRP A 187 -11.57 -5.33 -10.32
C TRP A 187 -12.43 -4.59 -11.34
N SER A 188 -12.87 -5.32 -12.37
CA SER A 188 -13.69 -4.84 -13.49
C SER A 188 -15.20 -5.00 -13.27
N GLU A 189 -15.64 -5.01 -12.02
CA GLU A 189 -17.02 -5.27 -11.62
C GLU A 189 -17.63 -4.05 -10.92
N PRO A 190 -18.97 -4.00 -10.76
CA PRO A 190 -19.62 -2.99 -9.93
C PRO A 190 -19.31 -3.17 -8.43
N ILE A 191 -19.23 -2.06 -7.69
CA ILE A 191 -19.01 -2.12 -6.22
C ILE A 191 -20.10 -2.88 -5.48
N ALA A 192 -21.33 -2.86 -5.99
CA ALA A 192 -22.44 -3.59 -5.40
C ALA A 192 -22.18 -5.10 -5.37
N ASP A 193 -21.51 -5.65 -6.39
CA ASP A 193 -21.21 -7.07 -6.48
C ASP A 193 -20.09 -7.48 -5.52
N LEU A 194 -19.10 -6.60 -5.29
CA LEU A 194 -18.08 -6.83 -4.26
C LEU A 194 -18.72 -6.82 -2.86
N ILE A 195 -19.54 -5.80 -2.56
CA ILE A 195 -20.21 -5.68 -1.26
C ILE A 195 -21.11 -6.88 -0.99
N ALA A 196 -21.86 -7.33 -1.99
CA ALA A 196 -22.75 -8.49 -1.84
C ALA A 196 -21.99 -9.79 -1.57
N ARG A 197 -20.76 -9.94 -2.09
CA ARG A 197 -19.94 -11.14 -1.91
C ARG A 197 -19.04 -11.10 -0.69
N TYR A 198 -18.78 -9.91 -0.13
CA TYR A 198 -17.85 -9.77 0.99
C TYR A 198 -18.21 -10.66 2.19
N PRO A 199 -19.50 -10.77 2.62
CA PRO A 199 -19.89 -11.66 3.70
C PRO A 199 -19.54 -13.14 3.43
N ASP A 200 -19.52 -13.55 2.16
CA ASP A 200 -19.27 -14.93 1.75
C ASP A 200 -17.78 -15.23 1.48
N LYS A 201 -16.96 -14.20 1.21
CA LYS A 201 -15.59 -14.38 0.70
C LYS A 201 -14.56 -14.57 1.81
N GLU A 202 -14.69 -13.85 2.92
CA GLU A 202 -13.78 -13.97 4.07
C GLU A 202 -14.31 -14.87 5.18
N ASN A 203 -15.63 -15.06 5.26
CA ASN A 203 -16.30 -15.80 6.33
C ASN A 203 -15.82 -15.34 7.73
N ASP A 204 -15.43 -14.08 7.83
CA ASP A 204 -14.98 -13.46 9.07
C ASP A 204 -16.17 -12.73 9.72
N PRO A 205 -16.73 -13.26 10.82
CA PRO A 205 -17.85 -12.63 11.51
C PRO A 205 -17.45 -11.30 12.19
N ASP A 206 -16.16 -11.02 12.31
CA ASP A 206 -15.60 -9.88 13.00
C ASP A 206 -15.27 -8.71 12.02
N MET A 207 -15.61 -8.87 10.73
CA MET A 207 -15.55 -7.81 9.72
C MET A 207 -16.91 -7.13 9.52
N GLY A 208 -16.96 -5.82 9.76
CA GLY A 208 -18.14 -4.98 9.57
C GLY A 208 -18.09 -4.16 8.29
N PHE A 209 -19.24 -3.94 7.67
CA PHE A 209 -19.40 -3.03 6.52
C PHE A 209 -20.01 -1.69 6.96
N VAL A 210 -19.39 -0.59 6.55
CA VAL A 210 -19.86 0.77 6.83
C VAL A 210 -19.83 1.60 5.55
N ASP A 211 -20.97 2.20 5.18
CA ASP A 211 -21.00 3.17 4.08
C ASP A 211 -20.18 4.41 4.47
N MET A 212 -19.37 4.91 3.53
CA MET A 212 -18.47 6.04 3.73
C MET A 212 -18.71 7.08 2.64
N THR A 213 -18.54 8.37 2.96
CA THR A 213 -18.60 9.39 1.92
C THR A 213 -17.39 9.25 0.98
N VAL A 214 -17.57 9.57 -0.29
CA VAL A 214 -16.45 9.55 -1.25
C VAL A 214 -15.37 10.56 -0.86
N ALA A 215 -15.74 11.66 -0.20
CA ALA A 215 -14.77 12.65 0.25
C ALA A 215 -13.91 12.12 1.41
N ASP A 216 -14.49 11.41 2.38
CA ASP A 216 -13.75 10.81 3.49
C ASP A 216 -12.82 9.70 3.00
N ALA A 217 -13.30 8.84 2.11
CA ALA A 217 -12.47 7.82 1.48
C ALA A 217 -11.26 8.44 0.75
N LYS A 218 -11.44 9.61 0.11
CA LYS A 218 -10.33 10.35 -0.52
C LYS A 218 -9.29 10.75 0.53
N ALA A 219 -9.74 11.36 1.62
CA ALA A 219 -8.88 11.85 2.70
C ALA A 219 -8.07 10.70 3.31
N TRP A 220 -8.72 9.58 3.64
CA TRP A 220 -8.09 8.40 4.22
C TRP A 220 -7.05 7.77 3.29
N ILE A 221 -7.37 7.60 2.01
CA ILE A 221 -6.43 7.04 1.03
C ILE A 221 -5.24 8.00 0.84
N LEU A 222 -5.47 9.31 0.78
CA LEU A 222 -4.38 10.30 0.68
C LEU A 222 -3.48 10.29 1.91
N GLN A 223 -4.04 10.17 3.11
CA GLN A 223 -3.28 10.01 4.35
C GLN A 223 -2.44 8.73 4.30
N GLY A 224 -3.03 7.60 3.90
CA GLY A 224 -2.32 6.33 3.80
C GLY A 224 -1.21 6.30 2.74
N MET A 225 -1.35 7.10 1.67
CA MET A 225 -0.28 7.31 0.68
C MET A 225 0.88 8.18 1.20
N LYS A 226 0.62 9.09 2.15
CA LYS A 226 1.67 9.89 2.82
C LYS A 226 2.41 9.08 3.89
N GLY A 227 1.83 7.97 4.34
CA GLY A 227 2.40 7.09 5.34
C GLY A 227 3.78 6.54 4.94
N SER A 228 4.43 5.88 5.91
CA SER A 228 5.80 5.34 5.91
C SER A 228 6.49 5.17 4.54
N THR A 229 7.69 5.76 4.43
CA THR A 229 8.64 5.53 3.32
C THR A 229 9.09 4.07 3.22
N PHE A 230 8.79 3.25 4.24
CA PHE A 230 9.16 1.84 4.35
C PHE A 230 7.97 0.89 4.16
N ALA A 231 6.89 1.34 3.52
CA ALA A 231 5.73 0.48 3.24
C ALA A 231 6.15 -0.84 2.59
N ARG A 232 5.65 -1.95 3.12
CA ARG A 232 5.94 -3.30 2.63
C ARG A 232 5.45 -3.42 1.18
N GLU A 233 6.33 -3.92 0.31
CA GLU A 233 5.95 -4.27 -1.06
C GLU A 233 5.12 -5.58 -1.02
N THR A 234 3.98 -5.57 -1.68
CA THR A 234 3.11 -6.72 -1.92
C THR A 234 3.02 -6.99 -3.42
N ASP A 235 2.30 -8.04 -3.83
CA ASP A 235 2.16 -8.39 -5.25
C ASP A 235 1.50 -7.28 -6.10
N SER A 236 0.67 -6.44 -5.48
CA SER A 236 -0.06 -5.36 -6.16
C SER A 236 0.38 -3.96 -5.72
N TRP A 237 0.98 -3.81 -4.55
CA TRP A 237 1.50 -2.53 -4.06
C TRP A 237 3.04 -2.54 -4.04
N PRO A 238 3.71 -1.60 -4.73
CA PRO A 238 3.20 -0.32 -5.17
C PRO A 238 2.72 -0.25 -6.64
N GLN A 239 2.63 -1.36 -7.37
CA GLN A 239 2.34 -1.38 -8.82
C GLN A 239 0.99 -0.72 -9.18
N CYS A 240 -0.01 -0.81 -8.30
CA CYS A 240 -1.31 -0.17 -8.47
C CYS A 240 -1.34 1.30 -8.01
N ARG A 241 -0.31 1.81 -7.33
CA ARG A 241 -0.26 3.17 -6.76
C ARG A 241 -0.62 4.26 -7.77
N PRO A 242 -0.13 4.27 -9.02
CA PRO A 242 -0.53 5.30 -9.99
C PRO A 242 -2.04 5.28 -10.30
N LEU A 243 -2.69 4.10 -10.25
CA LEU A 243 -4.13 3.97 -10.49
C LEU A 243 -4.94 4.49 -9.33
N VAL A 244 -4.52 4.16 -8.11
CA VAL A 244 -5.15 4.69 -6.90
C VAL A 244 -4.99 6.22 -6.85
N GLN A 245 -3.81 6.76 -7.12
CA GLN A 245 -3.56 8.22 -7.17
C GLN A 245 -4.45 8.92 -8.21
N TRP A 246 -4.53 8.36 -9.41
CA TRP A 246 -5.39 8.87 -10.47
C TRP A 246 -6.87 8.85 -10.05
N LEU A 247 -7.34 7.77 -9.43
CA LEU A 247 -8.73 7.61 -8.99
C LEU A 247 -9.09 8.61 -7.90
N VAL A 248 -8.21 8.75 -6.90
CA VAL A 248 -8.31 9.72 -5.79
C VAL A 248 -8.37 11.16 -6.32
N GLY A 249 -7.61 11.47 -7.37
CA GLY A 249 -7.69 12.75 -8.07
C GLY A 249 -9.08 13.09 -8.64
N ARG A 250 -9.99 12.12 -8.73
CA ARG A 250 -11.37 12.29 -9.23
C ARG A 250 -12.44 12.29 -8.15
N MET A 251 -12.03 12.09 -6.91
CA MET A 251 -12.92 12.13 -5.75
C MET A 251 -13.07 13.59 -5.29
N PRO A 252 -14.24 13.98 -4.77
CA PRO A 252 -14.45 15.31 -4.21
C PRO A 252 -13.53 15.55 -3.00
N ASP A 253 -13.07 16.79 -2.85
CA ASP A 253 -12.38 17.24 -1.63
C ASP A 253 -13.38 17.48 -0.48
N GLY A 254 -12.85 17.78 0.71
CA GLY A 254 -13.65 18.20 1.87
C GLY A 254 -14.07 17.06 2.81
N GLY A 255 -13.47 15.89 2.69
CA GLY A 255 -13.62 14.80 3.66
C GLY A 255 -12.74 14.99 4.89
N SER A 256 -12.98 14.16 5.91
CA SER A 256 -12.19 14.10 7.12
C SER A 256 -11.13 12.99 7.05
N ASP A 257 -9.91 13.30 7.47
CA ASP A 257 -8.82 12.33 7.61
C ASP A 257 -9.18 11.24 8.65
N TYR A 258 -8.48 10.11 8.59
CA TYR A 258 -8.55 9.10 9.64
C TYR A 258 -7.98 9.67 10.93
N ALA A 259 -8.79 9.63 11.98
CA ALA A 259 -8.36 9.88 13.34
C ALA A 259 -8.46 8.56 14.12
N PRO A 260 -7.40 8.14 14.83
CA PRO A 260 -7.52 7.03 15.77
C PRO A 260 -8.54 7.37 16.87
N PRO A 261 -9.06 6.37 17.59
CA PRO A 261 -9.97 6.61 18.71
C PRO A 261 -9.37 7.59 19.70
N ASP A 262 -10.03 8.73 19.90
CA ASP A 262 -9.61 9.76 20.84
C ASP A 262 -10.12 9.40 22.24
N TRP A 263 -9.22 8.90 23.08
CA TRP A 263 -9.52 8.56 24.46
C TRP A 263 -9.29 9.76 25.36
N GLU A 264 -10.36 10.21 26.00
CA GLU A 264 -10.25 11.23 27.05
C GLU A 264 -9.25 10.77 28.12
N PRO A 265 -8.28 11.61 28.53
CA PRO A 265 -7.26 11.22 29.51
C PRO A 265 -7.85 10.67 30.82
N ALA A 266 -9.01 11.20 31.23
CA ALA A 266 -9.74 10.71 32.39
C ALA A 266 -10.28 9.27 32.18
N ALA A 267 -10.76 8.94 30.98
CA ALA A 267 -11.26 7.61 30.66
C ALA A 267 -10.14 6.58 30.63
N LEU A 268 -8.98 6.94 30.06
CA LEU A 268 -7.79 6.09 30.07
C LEU A 268 -7.30 5.85 31.51
N LEU A 269 -7.27 6.90 32.32
CA LEU A 269 -6.89 6.80 33.73
C LEU A 269 -7.82 5.85 34.52
N GLU A 270 -9.13 5.96 34.32
CA GLU A 270 -10.10 5.06 34.95
C GLU A 270 -9.96 3.63 34.44
N LEU A 271 -9.74 3.41 33.14
CA LEU A 271 -9.45 2.09 32.57
C LEU A 271 -8.24 1.43 33.25
N THR A 272 -7.14 2.19 33.40
CA THR A 272 -5.94 1.71 34.09
C THR A 272 -6.21 1.40 35.56
N LYS A 273 -6.95 2.26 36.28
CA LYS A 273 -7.33 2.00 37.68
C LYS A 273 -8.15 0.71 37.81
N ASP A 274 -9.14 0.54 36.94
CA ASP A 274 -10.03 -0.61 36.97
C ASP A 274 -9.27 -1.92 36.71
N PHE A 275 -8.34 -1.90 35.75
CA PHE A 275 -7.49 -3.06 35.49
C PHE A 275 -6.62 -3.40 36.70
N LEU A 276 -5.89 -2.42 37.24
CA LEU A 276 -4.98 -2.63 38.38
C LEU A 276 -5.73 -3.07 39.65
N ALA A 277 -6.98 -2.63 39.82
CA ALA A 277 -7.84 -3.07 40.92
C ALA A 277 -8.46 -4.47 40.70
N SER A 278 -8.40 -5.00 39.48
CA SER A 278 -8.95 -6.32 39.14
C SER A 278 -8.05 -7.46 39.66
N PRO A 279 -8.58 -8.69 39.87
CA PRO A 279 -7.77 -9.84 40.26
C PRO A 279 -6.58 -10.13 39.33
N SER A 280 -6.73 -9.83 38.03
CA SER A 280 -5.66 -10.01 37.04
C SER A 280 -4.59 -8.92 37.10
N GLY A 281 -4.92 -7.73 37.62
CA GLY A 281 -4.02 -6.58 37.73
C GLY A 281 -3.27 -6.47 39.05
N GLN A 282 -3.74 -7.14 40.11
CA GLN A 282 -3.11 -7.14 41.45
C GLN A 282 -1.61 -7.50 41.46
N PRO A 283 -1.08 -8.37 40.60
CA PRO A 283 0.36 -8.61 40.53
C PRO A 283 1.19 -7.40 40.08
N PHE A 284 0.57 -6.41 39.42
CA PHE A 284 1.22 -5.27 38.77
C PHE A 284 0.94 -3.95 39.52
N GLU A 285 1.06 -3.96 40.84
CA GLU A 285 0.79 -2.80 41.68
C GLU A 285 1.95 -1.79 41.70
N GLY A 286 1.66 -0.51 41.47
CA GLY A 286 2.62 0.59 41.60
C GLY A 286 2.54 1.61 40.48
N TRP A 287 3.28 2.71 40.63
CA TRP A 287 3.34 3.78 39.63
C TRP A 287 3.95 3.29 38.30
N HIS A 288 5.06 2.55 38.35
CA HIS A 288 5.80 2.14 37.15
C HIS A 288 5.02 1.16 36.25
N TRP A 289 4.16 0.30 36.83
CA TRP A 289 3.28 -0.58 36.05
C TRP A 289 2.16 0.19 35.37
N ARG A 290 1.62 1.23 36.02
CA ARG A 290 0.67 2.15 35.39
C ARG A 290 1.32 2.83 34.19
N GLU A 291 2.51 3.40 34.39
CA GLU A 291 3.26 4.10 33.34
C GLU A 291 3.58 3.18 32.17
N GLN A 292 4.03 1.95 32.45
CA GLN A 292 4.28 0.96 31.41
C GLN A 292 3.01 0.57 30.65
N LEU A 293 1.90 0.37 31.34
CA LEU A 293 0.63 0.07 30.68
C LEU A 293 0.17 1.24 29.80
N GLU A 294 0.30 2.47 30.27
CA GLU A 294 -0.02 3.69 29.50
C GLU A 294 0.85 3.80 28.24
N ASN A 295 2.17 3.59 28.35
CA ASN A 295 3.08 3.58 27.21
C ASN A 295 2.70 2.52 26.17
N ILE A 296 2.34 1.31 26.61
CA ILE A 296 1.95 0.21 25.74
C ILE A 296 0.59 0.49 25.07
N MET A 297 -0.36 1.09 25.78
CA MET A 297 -1.68 1.44 25.24
C MET A 297 -1.62 2.48 24.11
N ASP A 298 -0.62 3.36 24.12
CA ASP A 298 -0.41 4.38 23.08
C ASP A 298 0.19 3.82 21.78
N THR A 299 0.61 2.55 21.76
CA THR A 299 1.15 1.89 20.56
C THR A 299 0.04 1.45 19.58
N GLY A 300 0.41 1.20 18.32
CA GLY A 300 -0.48 0.60 17.34
C GLY A 300 -1.63 1.54 16.91
N ASN A 301 -2.85 0.99 16.90
CA ASN A 301 -4.06 1.70 16.50
C ASN A 301 -4.60 2.70 17.54
N GLY A 302 -3.99 2.77 18.74
CA GLY A 302 -4.34 3.71 19.81
C GLY A 302 -5.59 3.35 20.62
N ASP A 303 -6.24 2.21 20.38
CA ASP A 303 -7.42 1.78 21.16
C ASP A 303 -7.03 0.78 22.26
N PRO A 304 -6.96 1.18 23.54
CA PRO A 304 -6.53 0.29 24.63
C PRO A 304 -7.44 -0.93 24.81
N LEU A 305 -8.67 -0.93 24.26
CA LEU A 305 -9.61 -2.04 24.37
C LEU A 305 -9.51 -3.07 23.22
N ARG A 306 -8.62 -2.86 22.24
CA ARG A 306 -8.50 -3.73 21.06
C ARG A 306 -7.07 -4.19 20.84
N TRP A 307 -6.82 -5.47 21.07
CA TRP A 307 -5.49 -6.08 20.96
C TRP A 307 -5.49 -7.24 19.97
N SER A 308 -4.90 -7.02 18.80
CA SER A 308 -4.65 -8.07 17.83
C SER A 308 -3.32 -8.76 18.04
N ALA A 309 -3.17 -9.93 17.42
CA ALA A 309 -1.88 -10.60 17.33
C ALA A 309 -0.81 -9.70 16.69
N VAL A 310 -1.16 -8.96 15.63
CA VAL A 310 -0.22 -8.04 14.95
C VAL A 310 0.24 -6.92 15.88
N ARG A 311 -0.70 -6.25 16.57
CA ARG A 311 -0.36 -5.20 17.52
C ARG A 311 0.51 -5.71 18.66
N VAL A 312 0.24 -6.92 19.16
CA VAL A 312 1.09 -7.56 20.17
C VAL A 312 2.49 -7.83 19.63
N GLU A 313 2.61 -8.30 18.39
CA GLU A 313 3.89 -8.56 17.75
C GLU A 313 4.71 -7.28 17.57
N GLU A 314 4.08 -6.17 17.20
CA GLU A 314 4.73 -4.85 17.10
C GLU A 314 5.09 -4.29 18.47
N ALA A 315 4.20 -4.36 19.46
CA ALA A 315 4.48 -3.87 20.82
C ALA A 315 5.61 -4.65 21.51
N LEU A 316 5.84 -5.91 21.09
CA LEU A 316 6.89 -6.79 21.63
C LEU A 316 8.02 -7.04 20.62
N ASP A 317 8.16 -6.23 19.57
CA ASP A 317 9.18 -6.43 18.54
C ASP A 317 10.61 -6.11 19.04
N GLY A 318 10.72 -5.49 20.22
CA GLY A 318 11.99 -5.13 20.86
C GLY A 318 12.65 -3.88 20.28
N SER A 319 11.96 -3.14 19.41
CA SER A 319 12.40 -1.86 18.85
C SER A 319 12.14 -0.67 19.79
N SER A 320 11.24 -0.84 20.77
CA SER A 320 11.03 0.13 21.84
C SER A 320 12.32 0.29 22.65
N SER A 321 12.84 1.51 22.66
CA SER A 321 14.14 1.83 23.24
C SER A 321 14.10 1.67 24.75
N PHE A 322 14.67 0.57 25.26
CA PHE A 322 15.09 0.52 26.65
C PHE A 322 15.97 1.77 26.91
N SER A 323 15.56 2.59 27.87
CA SER A 323 16.19 3.88 28.17
C SER A 323 16.72 3.90 29.60
N ASP A 324 17.55 4.89 29.96
CA ASP A 324 18.09 5.04 31.33
C ASP A 324 16.98 5.14 32.40
N ASP A 325 15.80 5.64 32.02
CA ASP A 325 14.64 5.79 32.92
C ASP A 325 13.78 4.50 33.03
N SER A 326 14.07 3.48 32.22
CA SER A 326 13.33 2.20 32.22
C SER A 326 13.71 1.33 33.43
N ILE A 327 12.70 0.80 34.13
CA ILE A 327 12.94 -0.21 35.18
C ILE A 327 12.99 -1.59 34.56
N LEU A 328 14.16 -2.23 34.61
CA LEU A 328 14.42 -3.53 33.99
C LEU A 328 13.38 -4.61 34.36
N GLU A 329 12.99 -4.70 35.64
CA GLU A 329 11.98 -5.67 36.10
C GLU A 329 10.61 -5.45 35.44
N VAL A 330 10.21 -4.17 35.27
CA VAL A 330 8.95 -3.78 34.65
C VAL A 330 8.99 -4.12 33.16
N GLU A 331 10.09 -3.78 32.48
CA GLU A 331 10.28 -4.08 31.07
C GLU A 331 10.24 -5.58 30.80
N LEU A 332 11.00 -6.39 31.54
CA LEU A 332 11.03 -7.85 31.37
C LEU A 332 9.67 -8.54 31.56
N SER A 333 8.79 -7.91 32.33
CA SER A 333 7.44 -8.39 32.66
C SER A 333 6.36 -7.81 31.75
N THR A 334 6.70 -6.94 30.80
CA THR A 334 5.77 -6.38 29.80
C THR A 334 4.92 -7.46 29.10
N PRO A 335 5.47 -8.61 28.67
CA PRO A 335 4.65 -9.69 28.11
C PRO A 335 3.63 -10.26 29.11
N ASP A 336 3.99 -10.36 30.39
CA ASP A 336 3.10 -10.89 31.42
C ASP A 336 1.98 -9.89 31.76
N LEU A 337 2.30 -8.59 31.76
CA LEU A 337 1.34 -7.50 31.88
C LEU A 337 0.32 -7.54 30.73
N LEU A 338 0.78 -7.64 29.48
CA LEU A 338 -0.10 -7.77 28.31
C LEU A 338 -0.96 -9.02 28.37
N ARG A 339 -0.39 -10.17 28.77
CA ARG A 339 -1.12 -11.43 28.94
C ARG A 339 -2.29 -11.28 29.92
N ALA A 340 -2.12 -10.49 30.98
CA ALA A 340 -3.17 -10.22 31.96
C ALA A 340 -4.18 -9.14 31.50
N PHE A 341 -3.71 -8.11 30.78
CA PHE A 341 -4.51 -6.98 30.35
C PHE A 341 -5.44 -7.30 29.18
N ILE A 342 -4.97 -8.04 28.18
CA ILE A 342 -5.73 -8.33 26.94
C ILE A 342 -7.09 -8.96 27.22
N PRO A 343 -7.23 -10.01 28.07
CA PRO A 343 -8.55 -10.58 28.38
C PRO A 343 -9.49 -9.59 29.08
N PHE A 344 -8.95 -8.74 29.96
CA PHE A 344 -9.72 -7.70 30.63
C PHE A 344 -10.23 -6.64 29.62
N ALA A 345 -9.37 -6.18 28.73
CA ALA A 345 -9.68 -5.23 27.67
C ALA A 345 -10.75 -5.80 26.71
N HIS A 346 -10.52 -7.01 26.20
CA HIS A 346 -11.44 -7.68 25.27
C HIS A 346 -12.81 -7.99 25.87
N ALA A 347 -12.87 -8.36 27.16
CA ALA A 347 -14.13 -8.56 27.84
C ALA A 347 -14.95 -7.26 27.95
N ARG A 348 -14.28 -6.10 28.12
CA ARG A 348 -14.94 -4.79 28.16
C ARG A 348 -15.51 -4.35 26.81
N SER A 349 -14.82 -4.66 25.72
CA SER A 349 -15.24 -4.31 24.36
C SER A 349 -16.08 -5.39 23.67
N GLY A 350 -16.26 -6.56 24.29
CA GLY A 350 -17.05 -7.67 23.75
C GLY A 350 -16.36 -8.42 22.61
N ILE A 351 -15.03 -8.39 22.57
CA ILE A 351 -14.23 -9.12 21.57
C ILE A 351 -14.35 -10.63 21.81
N ARG A 352 -14.51 -11.38 20.72
CA ARG A 352 -14.71 -12.83 20.72
C ARG A 352 -13.49 -13.56 21.31
N GLU A 353 -13.76 -14.62 22.08
CA GLU A 353 -12.71 -15.43 22.74
C GLU A 353 -11.64 -15.97 21.80
N GLY A 354 -11.99 -16.28 20.54
CA GLY A 354 -11.05 -16.72 19.52
C GLY A 354 -9.96 -15.67 19.23
N LEU A 355 -10.34 -14.41 19.06
CA LEU A 355 -9.40 -13.30 18.82
C LEU A 355 -8.56 -13.03 20.08
N THR A 356 -9.15 -13.14 21.27
CA THR A 356 -8.40 -13.08 22.53
C THR A 356 -7.33 -14.18 22.60
N ALA A 357 -7.68 -15.42 22.25
CA ALA A 357 -6.73 -16.54 22.26
C ALA A 357 -5.60 -16.34 21.24
N GLU A 358 -5.88 -15.78 20.06
CA GLU A 358 -4.86 -15.45 19.05
C GLU A 358 -3.88 -14.39 19.54
N ALA A 359 -4.38 -13.32 20.18
CA ALA A 359 -3.55 -12.28 20.77
C ALA A 359 -2.66 -12.83 21.91
N LEU A 360 -3.21 -13.66 22.80
CA LEU A 360 -2.44 -14.32 23.87
C LEU A 360 -1.38 -15.27 23.31
N ALA A 361 -1.69 -16.00 22.23
CA ALA A 361 -0.72 -16.83 21.55
C ALA A 361 0.41 -16.00 20.92
N ALA A 362 0.13 -14.78 20.44
CA ALA A 362 1.16 -13.86 19.98
C ALA A 362 2.07 -13.39 21.13
N VAL A 363 1.50 -13.08 22.30
CA VAL A 363 2.28 -12.76 23.51
C VAL A 363 3.25 -13.90 23.83
N ASP A 364 2.75 -15.14 23.87
CA ASP A 364 3.55 -16.31 24.22
C ASP A 364 4.68 -16.57 23.19
N ARG A 365 4.42 -16.31 21.91
CA ARG A 365 5.45 -16.43 20.85
C ARG A 365 6.54 -15.37 20.98
N GLN A 366 6.18 -14.12 21.29
CA GLN A 366 7.11 -13.00 21.28
C GLN A 366 7.89 -12.82 22.58
N ALA A 367 7.31 -13.22 23.73
CA ALA A 367 7.90 -13.00 25.04
C ALA A 367 9.37 -13.44 25.18
N PRO A 368 9.81 -14.60 24.65
CA PRO A 368 11.22 -14.99 24.75
C PRO A 368 12.15 -14.10 23.93
N HIS A 369 11.73 -13.63 22.75
CA HIS A 369 12.53 -12.74 21.91
C HIS A 369 12.65 -11.36 22.56
N PHE A 370 11.51 -10.80 22.98
CA PHE A 370 11.43 -9.52 23.66
C PHE A 370 12.33 -9.46 24.90
N ARG A 371 12.22 -10.43 25.82
CA ARG A 371 13.04 -10.47 27.04
C ARG A 371 14.54 -10.52 26.74
N ARG A 372 14.96 -11.28 25.71
CA ARG A 372 16.37 -11.28 25.29
C ARG A 372 16.80 -9.93 24.75
N GLY A 373 15.94 -9.24 24.00
CA GLY A 373 16.18 -7.88 23.51
C GLY A 373 16.39 -6.88 24.65
N VAL A 374 15.49 -6.89 25.64
CA VAL A 374 15.58 -6.04 26.84
C VAL A 374 16.88 -6.31 27.61
N ILE A 375 17.24 -7.58 27.87
CA ILE A 375 18.49 -7.94 28.55
C ILE A 375 19.71 -7.45 27.76
N ALA A 376 19.71 -7.64 26.44
CA ALA A 376 20.82 -7.20 25.59
C ALA A 376 20.98 -5.67 25.61
N ALA A 377 19.87 -4.93 25.51
CA ALA A 377 19.88 -3.47 25.60
C ALA A 377 20.36 -2.99 26.97
N ALA A 378 19.84 -3.56 28.06
CA ALA A 378 20.28 -3.22 29.41
C ALA A 378 21.79 -3.44 29.62
N LYS A 379 22.38 -4.50 29.03
CA LYS A 379 23.85 -4.70 29.03
C LYS A 379 24.59 -3.59 28.29
N GLU A 380 24.08 -3.13 27.15
CA GLU A 380 24.68 -2.04 26.37
C GLU A 380 24.69 -0.72 27.17
N TRP A 381 23.65 -0.49 27.97
CA TRP A 381 23.53 0.67 28.86
C TRP A 381 24.25 0.52 30.22
N GLY A 382 24.97 -0.59 30.45
CA GLY A 382 25.76 -0.80 31.67
C GLY A 382 24.94 -1.11 32.92
N TYR A 383 23.70 -1.60 32.76
CA TYR A 383 22.83 -1.99 33.89
C TYR A 383 23.29 -3.27 34.61
N PHE A 384 24.22 -4.01 34.01
CA PHE A 384 24.88 -5.15 34.63
C PHE A 384 26.37 -4.79 34.81
N ASP A 385 26.84 -4.77 36.06
CA ASP A 385 28.29 -4.81 36.31
C ASP A 385 28.83 -6.17 35.82
N ASP A 386 30.09 -6.20 35.34
CA ASP A 386 30.76 -7.41 34.81
C ASP A 386 30.82 -8.60 35.80
N ASP A 387 30.37 -8.42 37.06
CA ASP A 387 30.37 -9.42 38.12
C ASP A 387 28.97 -9.95 38.51
N ASP A 388 27.87 -9.48 37.90
CA ASP A 388 26.50 -9.88 38.29
C ASP A 388 25.94 -11.01 37.39
N ASP A 389 26.46 -12.22 37.61
CA ASP A 389 25.86 -13.48 37.12
C ASP A 389 24.55 -13.78 37.88
N GLY A 390 23.54 -12.94 37.68
CA GLY A 390 22.21 -13.11 38.26
C GLY A 390 21.47 -14.34 37.70
N PRO A 391 20.50 -14.90 38.46
CA PRO A 391 19.82 -16.17 38.13
C PRO A 391 19.02 -16.17 36.82
N TRP A 392 18.83 -15.01 36.18
CA TRP A 392 18.10 -14.84 34.92
C TRP A 392 18.86 -15.30 33.68
N LEU A 393 20.18 -15.53 33.77
CA LEU A 393 21.01 -16.00 32.66
C LEU A 393 20.92 -17.52 32.40
N GLN A 394 20.28 -18.30 33.28
CA GLN A 394 20.31 -19.77 33.22
C GLN A 394 19.06 -20.45 32.64
N SER A 395 18.07 -19.70 32.16
CA SER A 395 16.85 -20.26 31.55
C SER A 395 16.77 -19.91 30.07
N GLY A 396 17.60 -20.56 29.27
CA GLY A 396 17.58 -20.53 27.80
C GLY A 396 16.76 -21.66 27.19
#